data_AF-Q19UZ1-F1
#
_entry.id   AF-Q19UZ1-F1
#
_cell.length_a   1.000
_cell.length_b   1.000
_cell.length_c   1.000
_cell.angle_alpha   90.00
_cell.angle_beta   90.00
_cell.angle_gamma   90.00
#
_symmetry.space_group_name_H-M   'P 1'
#
loop_
_entity.id
_entity.type
_entity.pdbx_description
1 polymer ?
#
loop_
_entity_poly.entity_id
_entity_poly.type
_entity_poly.pdbx_seq_one_letter_code
_entity_poly.pdbx_strand_id
1 'polypeptide(L)'
;GRHVEFEGIDTEYTAIAAVRTTKQVIVNQQGKEIKAIQGVRSIDKQLITLYPGTVPSKLPRTEFWQKQPHFDFDSFEPQTLEQGETIPHLRMDAVLQFLLSDRFE
;
A
#
# COMPACT_ATOMS: atom_id res chain seq x y z
N GLY A 1 -3.51 31.06 -8.35
CA GLY A 1 -4.05 31.28 -7.00
C GLY A 1 -4.41 29.97 -6.32
N ARG A 2 -3.42 29.16 -5.93
CA ARG A 2 -3.60 27.94 -5.12
C ARG A 2 -2.62 27.90 -3.93
N HIS A 3 -2.08 29.07 -3.57
CA HIS A 3 -1.08 29.24 -2.52
C HIS A 3 -1.68 29.77 -1.21
N VAL A 4 -2.92 30.29 -1.23
CA VAL A 4 -3.53 30.98 -0.08
C VAL A 4 -4.40 30.04 0.77
N GLU A 5 -4.73 28.82 0.30
CA GLU A 5 -5.68 27.94 0.99
C GLU A 5 -5.07 27.00 2.06
N PHE A 6 -3.75 26.99 2.25
CA PHE A 6 -3.06 26.10 3.20
C PHE A 6 -2.12 26.83 4.17
N GLU A 7 -2.23 28.15 4.25
CA GLU A 7 -1.38 28.92 5.17
C GLU A 7 -1.80 28.63 6.63
N GLY A 8 -0.86 28.10 7.42
CA GLY A 8 -1.10 27.68 8.81
C GLY A 8 -1.66 26.27 9.00
N ILE A 9 -1.73 25.44 7.96
CA ILE A 9 -2.15 24.04 8.04
C ILE A 9 -0.97 23.13 7.74
N ASP A 10 -0.55 22.34 8.73
CA ASP A 10 0.42 21.26 8.51
C ASP A 10 -0.21 20.16 7.66
N THR A 11 0.44 19.82 6.54
CA THR A 11 -0.04 18.82 5.61
C THR A 11 1.03 17.75 5.40
N GLU A 12 0.66 16.48 5.62
CA GLU A 12 1.53 15.33 5.38
C GLU A 12 0.90 14.33 4.40
N TYR A 13 1.74 13.66 3.62
CA TYR A 13 1.33 12.61 2.68
C TYR A 13 2.10 11.33 2.94
N THR A 14 1.38 10.24 3.21
CA THR A 14 1.98 8.93 3.46
C THR A 14 1.14 7.80 2.87
N ALA A 15 1.81 6.74 2.40
CA ALA A 15 1.15 5.49 2.06
C ALA A 15 0.90 4.68 3.33
N ILE A 16 -0.36 4.27 3.53
CA ILE A 16 -0.81 3.54 4.73
C ILE A 16 -1.62 2.31 4.32
N ALA A 17 -1.75 1.37 5.25
CA ALA A 17 -2.77 0.33 5.19
C ALA A 17 -3.37 0.17 6.58
N ALA A 18 -4.64 0.55 6.75
CA ALA A 18 -5.35 0.37 8.02
C ALA A 18 -5.47 -1.12 8.38
N VAL A 19 -5.67 -1.96 7.36
CA VAL A 19 -5.58 -3.41 7.46
C VAL A 19 -4.65 -3.90 6.36
N ARG A 20 -3.55 -4.53 6.76
CA ARG A 20 -2.57 -5.11 5.86
C ARG A 20 -2.95 -6.56 5.57
N THR A 21 -3.50 -6.77 4.39
CA THR A 21 -3.94 -8.10 3.91
C THR A 21 -2.83 -8.90 3.25
N THR A 22 -1.72 -8.25 2.86
CA THR A 22 -0.61 -8.87 2.14
C THR A 22 0.69 -8.92 2.93
N LYS A 23 1.53 -9.92 2.66
CA LYS A 23 2.89 -10.06 3.20
C LYS A 23 3.91 -9.69 2.15
N GLN A 24 4.98 -9.03 2.56
CA GLN A 24 6.12 -8.78 1.67
C GLN A 24 7.01 -10.02 1.68
N VAL A 25 7.37 -10.49 0.49
CA VAL A 25 8.22 -11.67 0.32
C VAL A 25 9.34 -11.37 -0.68
N ILE A 26 10.43 -12.11 -0.57
CA ILE A 26 11.52 -12.09 -1.56
C ILE A 26 11.47 -13.42 -2.31
N VAL A 27 11.36 -13.36 -3.63
CA VAL A 27 11.33 -14.52 -4.51
C VAL A 27 12.65 -14.58 -5.27
N ASN A 28 13.31 -15.73 -5.29
CA ASN A 28 14.46 -15.94 -6.16
C ASN A 28 13.98 -16.48 -7.51
N GLN A 29 14.17 -15.70 -8.57
CA GLN A 29 13.88 -16.11 -9.94
C GLN A 29 15.16 -15.97 -10.76
N GLN A 30 15.66 -17.08 -11.32
CA GLN A 30 16.87 -17.11 -12.14
C GLN A 30 18.11 -16.48 -11.45
N GLY A 31 18.25 -16.70 -10.14
CA GLY A 31 19.36 -16.17 -9.35
C GLY A 31 19.21 -14.70 -8.96
N LYS A 32 18.09 -14.05 -9.30
CA LYS A 32 17.78 -12.67 -8.89
C LYS A 32 16.72 -12.66 -7.80
N GLU A 33 16.98 -11.89 -6.75
CA GLU A 33 16.00 -11.63 -5.70
C GLU A 33 15.03 -10.52 -6.14
N ILE A 34 13.74 -10.85 -6.13
CA ILE A 34 12.66 -9.95 -6.52
C ILE A 34 11.74 -9.76 -5.31
N LYS A 35 11.49 -8.50 -4.94
CA LYS A 35 10.51 -8.15 -3.92
C LYS A 35 9.11 -8.29 -4.49
N ALA A 36 8.28 -9.10 -3.85
CA ALA A 36 6.91 -9.36 -4.24
C ALA A 36 5.98 -9.23 -3.03
N ILE A 37 4.68 -9.25 -3.30
CA ILE A 37 3.65 -9.34 -2.27
C ILE A 37 2.92 -10.68 -2.39
N GLN A 38 2.50 -11.23 -1.25
CA GLN A 38 1.76 -12.47 -1.18
C GLN A 38 0.47 -12.25 -0.39
N GLY A 39 -0.63 -12.82 -0.86
CA GLY A 39 -1.93 -12.76 -0.19
C GLY A 39 -2.97 -13.63 -0.87
N VAL A 40 -4.13 -13.78 -0.22
CA VAL A 40 -5.27 -14.51 -0.79
C VAL A 40 -6.05 -13.55 -1.68
N ARG A 41 -6.08 -13.79 -2.99
CA ARG A 41 -6.75 -12.92 -3.94
C ARG A 41 -8.27 -13.05 -3.82
N SER A 42 -8.99 -11.93 -3.85
CA SER A 42 -10.43 -11.90 -3.60
C SER A 42 -11.26 -12.55 -4.70
N ILE A 43 -10.84 -12.48 -5.97
CA ILE A 43 -11.63 -12.94 -7.12
C ILE A 43 -11.79 -14.47 -7.16
N ASP A 44 -10.77 -15.22 -6.74
CA ASP A 44 -10.71 -16.67 -6.85
C ASP A 44 -10.32 -17.37 -5.54
N LYS A 45 -10.08 -16.59 -4.48
CA LYS A 45 -9.69 -17.05 -3.14
C LYS A 45 -8.40 -17.89 -3.14
N GLN A 46 -7.54 -17.67 -4.13
CA GLN A 46 -6.26 -18.36 -4.23
C GLN A 46 -5.15 -17.59 -3.53
N LEU A 47 -4.25 -18.31 -2.84
CA LEU A 47 -3.01 -17.73 -2.35
C LEU A 47 -2.07 -17.48 -3.53
N ILE A 48 -1.77 -16.22 -3.81
CA ILE A 48 -0.90 -15.83 -4.92
C ILE A 48 0.29 -15.03 -4.41
N THR A 49 1.41 -15.16 -5.13
CA THR A 49 2.57 -14.28 -4.99
C THR A 49 2.72 -13.49 -6.27
N LEU A 50 2.66 -12.16 -6.17
CA LEU A 50 2.68 -11.29 -7.33
C LEU A 50 3.70 -10.18 -7.18
N TYR A 51 4.34 -9.87 -8.31
CA TYR A 51 5.12 -8.65 -8.46
C TYR A 51 4.15 -7.56 -8.92
N PRO A 52 3.89 -6.51 -8.12
CA PRO A 52 2.84 -5.53 -8.39
C PRO A 52 3.17 -4.57 -9.55
N GLY A 53 4.30 -4.77 -10.24
CA GLY A 53 4.78 -3.84 -11.25
C GLY A 53 5.37 -2.56 -10.65
N THR A 54 5.54 -1.56 -11.49
CA THR A 54 6.07 -0.26 -11.09
C THR A 54 4.94 0.76 -11.03
N VAL A 55 4.69 1.32 -9.85
CA VAL A 55 3.76 2.45 -9.67
C VAL A 55 4.47 3.74 -10.08
N PRO A 56 3.92 4.53 -11.01
CA PRO A 56 4.50 5.83 -11.38
C PRO A 56 4.56 6.78 -10.16
N SER A 57 5.71 7.40 -9.94
CA SER A 57 5.91 8.39 -8.86
C SER A 57 5.37 9.78 -9.19
N LYS A 58 4.91 9.98 -10.42
CA LYS A 58 4.32 11.21 -10.95
C LYS A 58 3.15 10.85 -11.84
N LEU A 59 2.31 11.84 -12.13
CA LEU A 59 1.20 11.68 -13.06
C LEU A 59 1.72 11.12 -14.40
N PRO A 60 1.29 9.91 -14.79
CA PRO A 60 1.75 9.30 -16.03
C PRO A 60 1.19 10.06 -17.24
N ARG A 61 1.97 10.11 -18.33
CA ARG A 61 1.51 10.64 -19.62
C ARG A 61 0.59 9.63 -20.31
N THR A 62 -0.16 10.09 -21.32
CA THR A 62 -1.12 9.26 -22.06
C THR A 62 -0.52 7.96 -22.61
N GLU A 63 0.76 7.98 -23.02
CA GLU A 63 1.43 6.80 -23.57
C GLU A 63 1.59 5.66 -22.55
N PHE A 64 1.61 5.97 -21.24
CA PHE A 64 1.66 4.96 -20.18
C PHE A 64 0.44 4.03 -20.26
N TRP A 65 -0.75 4.61 -20.35
CA TRP A 65 -2.02 3.88 -20.39
C TRP A 65 -2.20 3.08 -21.69
N GLN A 66 -1.63 3.56 -22.80
CA GLN A 66 -1.64 2.82 -24.07
C GLN A 66 -0.71 1.61 -24.06
N LYS A 67 0.46 1.74 -23.40
CA LYS A 67 1.47 0.68 -23.33
C LYS A 67 1.21 -0.32 -22.22
N GLN A 68 0.51 0.08 -21.17
CA GLN A 68 0.07 -0.77 -20.06
C GLN A 68 -1.46 -0.79 -20.01
N PRO A 69 -2.12 -1.56 -20.89
CA PRO A 69 -3.58 -1.69 -20.86
C PRO A 69 -4.12 -2.35 -19.58
N HIS A 70 -3.24 -2.93 -18.74
CA HIS A 70 -3.61 -3.66 -17.53
C HIS A 70 -2.82 -3.16 -16.31
N PHE A 71 -2.78 -1.84 -16.09
CA PHE A 71 -2.39 -1.30 -14.79
C PHE A 71 -3.55 -1.52 -13.80
N ASP A 72 -3.60 -2.72 -13.24
CA ASP A 72 -4.63 -3.16 -12.31
C ASP A 72 -3.98 -3.82 -11.08
N PHE A 73 -4.66 -3.73 -9.94
CA PHE A 73 -4.20 -4.29 -8.68
C PHE A 73 -5.23 -5.29 -8.16
N ASP A 74 -4.76 -6.50 -7.89
CA ASP A 74 -5.59 -7.50 -7.23
C ASP A 74 -6.03 -7.01 -5.85
N SER A 75 -7.31 -7.19 -5.56
CA SER A 75 -7.83 -7.10 -4.18
C SER A 75 -7.51 -8.39 -3.42
N PHE A 76 -7.22 -8.24 -2.13
CA PHE A 76 -6.82 -9.36 -1.27
C PHE A 76 -7.73 -9.47 -0.05
N GLU A 77 -8.02 -10.71 0.33
CA GLU A 77 -8.78 -11.03 1.53
C GLU A 77 -8.00 -10.69 2.80
N PRO A 78 -8.70 -10.29 3.88
CA PRO A 78 -8.12 -10.21 5.21
C PRO A 78 -7.44 -11.51 5.62
N GLN A 79 -6.37 -11.39 6.40
CA GLN A 79 -5.75 -12.55 7.04
C GLN A 79 -6.66 -13.03 8.18
N THR A 80 -6.75 -14.33 8.37
CA THR A 80 -7.39 -14.90 9.56
C THR A 80 -6.66 -14.39 10.80
N LEU A 81 -7.43 -13.92 11.78
CA LEU A 81 -6.92 -13.45 13.06
C LEU A 81 -7.45 -14.37 14.15
N GLU A 82 -6.56 -14.83 15.02
CA GLU A 82 -6.95 -15.49 16.26
C GLU A 82 -7.36 -14.45 17.31
N GLN A 83 -8.15 -14.89 18.30
CA GLN A 83 -8.60 -13.99 19.35
C GLN A 83 -7.40 -13.48 20.16
N GLY A 84 -7.26 -12.16 20.22
CA GLY A 84 -6.14 -11.50 20.91
C GLY A 84 -4.97 -11.13 20.00
N GLU A 85 -4.97 -11.55 18.73
CA GLU A 85 -3.99 -11.07 17.77
C GLU A 85 -4.26 -9.62 17.35
N THR A 86 -3.18 -8.90 17.06
CA THR A 86 -3.27 -7.52 16.55
C THR A 86 -3.56 -7.52 15.07
N ILE A 87 -4.36 -6.55 14.62
CA ILE A 87 -4.64 -6.36 13.20
C ILE A 87 -3.35 -5.84 12.54
N PRO A 88 -2.79 -6.57 11.55
CA PRO A 88 -1.65 -6.11 10.80
C PRO A 88 -2.00 -4.81 10.08
N HIS A 89 -1.09 -3.84 10.11
CA HIS A 89 -1.27 -2.55 9.45
C HIS A 89 0.06 -2.04 8.91
N LEU A 90 0.02 -0.96 8.14
CA LEU A 90 1.19 -0.26 7.65
C LEU A 90 1.05 1.23 7.98
N ARG A 91 2.02 1.75 8.73
CA ARG A 91 2.17 3.18 9.05
C ARG A 91 1.00 3.84 9.77
N MET A 92 0.17 3.07 10.50
CA MET A 92 -0.90 3.65 11.33
C MET A 92 -0.35 4.36 12.58
N ASP A 93 0.84 3.97 13.04
CA ASP A 93 1.62 4.71 14.04
C ASP A 93 1.92 6.14 13.58
N ALA A 94 2.39 6.33 12.34
CA ALA A 94 2.64 7.66 11.78
C ALA A 94 1.35 8.47 11.64
N VAL A 95 0.23 7.84 11.28
CA VAL A 95 -1.09 8.50 11.23
C VAL A 95 -1.50 8.97 12.62
N LEU A 96 -1.39 8.12 13.64
CA LEU A 96 -1.75 8.47 15.01
C LEU A 96 -0.85 9.57 15.57
N GLN A 97 0.45 9.52 15.28
CA GLN A 97 1.39 10.56 15.64
C GLN A 97 0.96 11.89 15.02
N PHE A 98 0.78 11.95 13.70
CA PHE A 98 0.42 13.19 13.01
C PHE A 98 -0.92 13.77 13.50
N LEU A 99 -1.92 12.93 13.76
CA LEU A 99 -3.26 13.38 14.10
C LEU A 99 -3.46 13.71 15.58
N LEU A 100 -2.72 13.07 16.49
CA LEU A 100 -3.05 13.09 17.91
C LEU A 100 -1.90 13.49 18.84
N SER A 101 -0.65 13.61 18.33
CA SER A 101 0.49 13.82 19.23
C SER A 101 0.41 15.10 20.06
N ASP A 102 -0.21 16.15 19.52
CA ASP A 102 -0.44 17.44 20.19
C ASP A 102 -1.28 17.32 21.47
N ARG A 103 -1.98 16.19 21.66
CA ARG A 103 -2.82 15.91 22.83
C ARG A 103 -2.16 15.02 23.88
N PHE A 104 -0.99 14.46 23.57
CA PHE A 104 -0.27 13.54 24.45
C PHE A 104 1.11 14.08 24.89
N GLU A 105 1.37 15.37 24.65
CA GLU A 105 2.49 16.11 25.25
C GLU A 105 2.17 16.64 26.66
#